data_AF-A0A351H9P9-F1
#
_entry.id   AF-A0A351H9P9-F1
#
_cell.length_a   1.000
_cell.length_b   1.000
_cell.length_c   1.000
_cell.angle_alpha   90.00
_cell.angle_beta   90.00
_cell.angle_gamma   90.00
#
_symmetry.space_group_name_H-M   'P 1'
#
loop_
_entity.id
_entity.type
_entity.pdbx_description
1 polymer ?
#
loop_
_entity_poly.entity_id
_entity_poly.type
_entity_poly.pdbx_seq_one_letter_code
_entity_poly.pdbx_strand_id
1 'polypeptide(L)'
;MFLKKISQRMKDRKMSKIERRIERSQGDEERNRLLAELMNMKVEIGDIEGAFEAAVERLRLIRSDESFEDFSAIFKKFDRPMRTAATKSLIRLAGEFDEKLWKRVMRFFFSEEPDLAIDLATACYRISRRVFFVEVALQNIEMTVASASRERLSKIKEMYMKTIAEV
;
A
#
# COMPACT_ATOMS: atom_id res chain seq x y z
N MET A 1 -20.97 16.78 25.36
CA MET A 1 -20.13 15.55 25.33
C MET A 1 -20.95 14.27 25.05
N PHE A 2 -22.17 14.15 25.56
CA PHE A 2 -23.04 12.96 25.37
C PHE A 2 -23.44 12.69 23.90
N LEU A 3 -23.84 13.72 23.15
CA LEU A 3 -24.21 13.60 21.74
C LEU A 3 -23.06 13.11 20.84
N LYS A 4 -21.82 13.56 21.10
CA LYS A 4 -20.62 13.07 20.38
C LYS A 4 -20.40 11.57 20.61
N LYS A 5 -20.59 11.08 21.84
CA LYS A 5 -20.49 9.64 22.17
C LYS A 5 -21.58 8.80 21.49
N ILE A 6 -22.80 9.31 21.39
CA ILE A 6 -23.89 8.63 20.68
C ILE A 6 -23.61 8.59 19.17
N SER A 7 -23.18 9.71 18.60
CA SER A 7 -22.79 9.79 17.18
C SER A 7 -21.66 8.80 16.85
N GLN A 8 -20.62 8.72 17.68
CA GLN A 8 -19.53 7.75 17.49
C GLN A 8 -20.03 6.31 17.54
N ARG A 9 -20.83 5.96 18.56
CA ARG A 9 -21.42 4.60 18.67
C ARG A 9 -22.28 4.22 17.46
N MET A 10 -22.98 5.17 16.86
CA MET A 10 -23.75 4.92 15.63
C MET A 10 -22.82 4.67 14.45
N LYS A 11 -21.75 5.45 14.30
CA LYS A 11 -20.73 5.22 13.25
C LYS A 11 -20.07 3.85 13.41
N ASP A 12 -19.68 3.47 14.64
CA ASP A 12 -19.05 2.18 14.93
C ASP A 12 -19.96 1.00 14.57
N ARG A 13 -21.25 1.07 14.95
CA ARG A 13 -22.24 0.03 14.58
C ARG A 13 -22.44 -0.07 13.08
N LYS A 14 -22.44 1.06 12.37
CA LYS A 14 -22.60 1.09 10.92
C LYS A 14 -21.37 0.48 10.22
N MET A 15 -20.15 0.82 10.64
CA MET A 15 -18.92 0.21 10.10
C MET A 15 -18.90 -1.30 10.32
N SER A 16 -19.19 -1.78 11.54
CA SER A 16 -19.27 -3.21 11.84
C SER A 16 -20.32 -3.95 10.99
N LYS A 17 -21.39 -3.27 10.58
CA LYS A 17 -22.39 -3.84 9.67
C LYS A 17 -21.86 -3.93 8.24
N ILE A 18 -21.10 -2.93 7.79
CA ILE A 18 -20.48 -2.92 6.46
C ILE A 18 -19.41 -4.01 6.37
N GLU A 19 -18.52 -4.11 7.35
CA GLU A 19 -17.47 -5.15 7.42
C GLU A 19 -18.06 -6.56 7.29
N ARG A 20 -19.11 -6.87 8.08
CA ARG A 20 -19.82 -8.16 8.00
C ARG A 20 -20.50 -8.40 6.65
N ARG A 21 -20.89 -7.36 5.93
CA ARG A 21 -21.47 -7.49 4.59
C ARG A 21 -20.40 -7.73 3.54
N ILE A 22 -19.24 -7.09 3.66
CA ILE A 22 -18.08 -7.34 2.78
C ILE A 22 -17.67 -8.81 2.87
N GLU A 23 -17.57 -9.36 4.07
CA GLU A 23 -17.22 -10.77 4.31
C GLU A 23 -18.20 -11.76 3.66
N ARG A 24 -19.47 -11.38 3.54
CA ARG A 24 -20.55 -12.24 3.01
C ARG A 24 -20.89 -11.95 1.55
N SER A 25 -20.35 -10.87 0.98
CA SER A 25 -20.69 -10.47 -0.37
C SER A 25 -20.06 -11.42 -1.38
N GLN A 26 -20.86 -11.87 -2.33
CA GLN A 26 -20.43 -12.76 -3.42
C GLN A 26 -20.18 -12.02 -4.74
N GLY A 27 -20.49 -10.71 -4.80
CA GLY A 27 -20.36 -9.90 -6.02
C GLY A 27 -19.33 -8.79 -5.86
N ASP A 28 -18.42 -8.68 -6.82
CA ASP A 28 -17.33 -7.70 -6.82
C ASP A 28 -17.85 -6.25 -6.82
N GLU A 29 -18.98 -5.98 -7.49
CA GLU A 29 -19.57 -4.64 -7.54
C GLU A 29 -20.12 -4.20 -6.17
N GLU A 30 -20.89 -5.07 -5.49
CA GLU A 30 -21.38 -4.78 -4.15
C GLU A 30 -20.21 -4.63 -3.18
N ARG A 31 -19.23 -5.54 -3.27
CA ARG A 31 -18.05 -5.52 -2.41
C ARG A 31 -17.22 -4.24 -2.60
N ASN A 32 -17.00 -3.81 -3.84
CA ASN A 32 -16.31 -2.54 -4.14
C ASN A 32 -17.07 -1.35 -3.55
N ARG A 33 -18.40 -1.29 -3.71
CA ARG A 33 -19.22 -0.21 -3.14
C ARG A 33 -19.13 -0.16 -1.62
N LEU A 34 -19.20 -1.33 -0.97
CA LEU A 34 -19.10 -1.42 0.49
C LEU A 34 -17.71 -1.03 1.00
N LEU A 35 -16.65 -1.41 0.29
CA LEU A 35 -15.29 -1.00 0.62
C LEU A 35 -15.10 0.52 0.46
N ALA A 36 -15.69 1.13 -0.58
CA ALA A 36 -15.65 2.58 -0.77
C ALA A 36 -16.36 3.31 0.37
N GLU A 37 -17.53 2.81 0.79
CA GLU A 37 -18.27 3.35 1.94
C GLU A 37 -17.47 3.21 3.23
N LEU A 38 -16.87 2.05 3.48
CA LEU A 38 -16.05 1.79 4.67
C LEU A 38 -14.83 2.72 4.73
N MET A 39 -14.11 2.86 3.61
CA MET A 39 -12.96 3.74 3.48
C MET A 39 -13.32 5.19 3.87
N ASN A 40 -14.39 5.74 3.29
CA ASN A 40 -14.83 7.10 3.57
C ASN A 40 -15.22 7.28 5.04
N MET A 41 -15.96 6.33 5.60
CA MET A 41 -16.34 6.37 7.03
C MET A 41 -15.13 6.33 7.96
N LYS A 42 -14.11 5.53 7.63
CA LYS A 42 -12.88 5.44 8.41
C LYS A 42 -12.05 6.72 8.33
N VAL A 43 -11.97 7.36 7.16
CA VAL A 43 -11.38 8.69 7.01
C VAL A 43 -12.09 9.73 7.89
N GLU A 44 -13.43 9.75 7.88
CA GLU A 44 -14.22 10.71 8.67
C GLU A 44 -13.95 10.65 10.19
N ILE A 45 -13.62 9.47 10.71
CA ILE A 45 -13.35 9.27 12.15
C ILE A 45 -11.86 9.31 12.49
N GLY A 46 -10.98 9.50 11.49
CA GLY A 46 -9.54 9.54 11.66
C GLY A 46 -8.84 8.18 11.70
N ASP A 47 -9.54 7.09 11.37
CA ASP A 47 -8.96 5.75 11.22
C ASP A 47 -8.31 5.62 9.82
N ILE A 48 -7.15 6.26 9.63
CA ILE A 48 -6.47 6.28 8.33
C ILE A 48 -5.90 4.89 7.99
N GLU A 49 -5.46 4.12 8.98
CA GLU A 49 -4.95 2.75 8.77
C GLU A 49 -6.04 1.83 8.21
N GLY A 50 -7.21 1.78 8.85
CA GLY A 50 -8.30 0.98 8.32
C GLY A 50 -8.86 1.52 7.00
N ALA A 51 -8.80 2.84 6.76
CA ALA A 51 -9.16 3.40 5.45
C ALA A 51 -8.19 2.91 4.35
N PHE A 52 -6.90 2.82 4.67
CA PHE A 52 -5.89 2.30 3.77
C PHE A 52 -6.09 0.81 3.48
N GLU A 53 -6.42 0.00 4.49
CA GLU A 53 -6.76 -1.41 4.28
C GLU A 53 -7.94 -1.58 3.32
N ALA A 54 -9.00 -0.78 3.49
CA ALA A 54 -10.14 -0.78 2.58
C ALA A 54 -9.73 -0.36 1.16
N ALA A 55 -8.87 0.65 1.00
CA ALA A 55 -8.39 1.11 -0.30
C ALA A 55 -7.51 0.05 -1.00
N VAL A 56 -6.65 -0.65 -0.26
CA VAL A 56 -5.83 -1.77 -0.76
C VAL A 56 -6.72 -2.92 -1.24
N GLU A 57 -7.76 -3.28 -0.48
CA GLU A 57 -8.70 -4.32 -0.90
C GLU A 57 -9.49 -3.90 -2.16
N ARG A 58 -9.87 -2.62 -2.31
CA ARG A 58 -10.47 -2.13 -3.57
C ARG A 58 -9.50 -2.24 -4.73
N LEU A 59 -8.26 -1.82 -4.55
CA LEU A 59 -7.22 -1.90 -5.56
C LEU A 59 -7.02 -3.33 -6.05
N ARG A 60 -7.02 -4.29 -5.11
CA ARG A 60 -6.92 -5.72 -5.39
C ARG A 60 -8.11 -6.27 -6.17
N LEU A 61 -9.31 -5.82 -5.82
CA LEU A 61 -10.57 -6.28 -6.39
C LEU A 61 -10.80 -5.79 -7.82
N ILE A 62 -10.75 -4.47 -8.05
CA ILE A 62 -11.20 -3.88 -9.33
C ILE A 62 -10.06 -3.38 -10.23
N ARG A 63 -8.86 -3.14 -9.67
CA ARG A 63 -7.64 -2.78 -10.41
C ARG A 63 -7.82 -1.61 -11.39
N SER A 64 -8.69 -0.67 -11.04
CA SER A 64 -9.05 0.48 -11.87
C SER A 64 -8.23 1.73 -11.50
N ASP A 65 -8.26 2.75 -12.37
CA ASP A 65 -7.65 4.05 -12.09
C ASP A 65 -8.22 4.68 -10.81
N GLU A 66 -9.54 4.64 -10.64
CA GLU A 66 -10.23 5.12 -9.44
C GLU A 66 -9.70 4.44 -8.16
N SER A 67 -9.58 3.10 -8.17
CA SER A 67 -9.08 2.37 -7.00
C SER A 67 -7.61 2.70 -6.69
N PHE A 68 -6.82 3.03 -7.72
CA PHE A 68 -5.44 3.45 -7.53
C PHE A 68 -5.35 4.88 -6.99
N GLU A 69 -6.20 5.78 -7.47
CA GLU A 69 -6.30 7.15 -6.95
C GLU A 69 -6.66 7.16 -5.47
N ASP A 70 -7.68 6.40 -5.08
CA ASP A 70 -8.08 6.25 -3.68
C ASP A 70 -6.94 5.71 -2.81
N PHE A 71 -6.30 4.61 -3.25
CA PHE A 71 -5.13 4.04 -2.60
C PHE A 71 -4.02 5.08 -2.39
N SER A 72 -3.66 5.80 -3.44
CA SER A 72 -2.58 6.80 -3.41
C SER A 72 -2.93 7.99 -2.52
N ALA A 73 -4.19 8.46 -2.55
CA ALA A 73 -4.67 9.58 -1.77
C ALA A 73 -4.66 9.28 -0.27
N ILE A 74 -5.03 8.05 0.13
CA ILE A 74 -4.94 7.63 1.52
C ILE A 74 -3.48 7.45 1.95
N PHE A 75 -2.64 6.81 1.13
CA PHE A 75 -1.22 6.63 1.45
C PHE A 75 -0.51 7.96 1.74
N LYS A 76 -0.80 9.01 0.97
CA LYS A 76 -0.21 10.35 1.17
C LYS A 76 -0.53 10.97 2.53
N LYS A 77 -1.61 10.54 3.19
CA LYS A 77 -2.00 11.02 4.53
C LYS A 77 -1.15 10.41 5.66
N PHE A 78 -0.42 9.33 5.38
CA PHE A 78 0.44 8.69 6.36
C PHE A 78 1.73 9.47 6.63
N ASP A 79 2.15 9.48 7.88
CA ASP A 79 3.51 9.83 8.26
C ASP A 79 4.48 8.67 7.93
N ARG A 80 5.79 8.91 8.07
CA ARG A 80 6.80 7.92 7.69
C ARG A 80 6.67 6.57 8.44
N PRO A 81 6.43 6.53 9.77
CA PRO A 81 6.13 5.28 10.47
C PRO A 81 4.95 4.51 9.87
N MET A 82 3.83 5.19 9.61
CA MET A 82 2.64 4.56 9.02
C MET A 82 2.90 4.09 7.58
N ARG A 83 3.64 4.85 6.77
CA ARG A 83 4.07 4.41 5.42
C ARG A 83 4.90 3.13 5.48
N THR A 84 5.77 3.01 6.48
CA THR A 84 6.58 1.80 6.72
C THR A 84 5.74 0.60 7.18
N ALA A 85 4.66 0.83 7.93
CA ALA A 85 3.72 -0.23 8.27
C ALA A 85 2.89 -0.65 7.03
N ALA A 86 2.44 0.32 6.23
CA ALA A 86 1.67 0.10 5.02
C ALA A 86 2.40 -0.76 3.97
N THR A 87 3.72 -0.61 3.82
CA THR A 87 4.51 -1.48 2.93
C THR A 87 4.42 -2.95 3.33
N LYS A 88 4.35 -3.28 4.63
CA LYS A 88 4.18 -4.67 5.10
C LYS A 88 2.87 -5.30 4.64
N SER A 89 1.78 -4.52 4.59
CA SER A 89 0.49 -4.99 4.07
C SER A 89 0.57 -5.25 2.58
N LEU A 90 1.25 -4.39 1.81
CA LEU A 90 1.42 -4.56 0.37
C LEU A 90 2.33 -5.75 0.00
N ILE A 91 3.33 -6.05 0.82
CA ILE A 91 4.24 -7.20 0.61
C ILE A 91 3.44 -8.51 0.50
N ARG A 92 2.33 -8.65 1.24
CA ARG A 92 1.47 -9.85 1.20
C ARG A 92 0.81 -10.05 -0.17
N LEU A 93 0.68 -8.99 -0.97
CA LEU A 93 0.03 -8.99 -2.27
C LEU A 93 1.02 -9.25 -3.42
N ALA A 94 2.29 -9.54 -3.13
CA ALA A 94 3.36 -9.69 -4.14
C ALA A 94 3.00 -10.70 -5.26
N GLY A 95 2.24 -11.74 -4.92
CA GLY A 95 1.75 -12.75 -5.87
C GLY A 95 0.39 -12.44 -6.52
N GLU A 96 -0.32 -11.40 -6.07
CA GLU A 96 -1.73 -11.17 -6.45
C GLU A 96 -1.90 -10.18 -7.61
N PHE A 97 -1.06 -9.15 -7.69
CA PHE A 97 -1.14 -8.16 -8.77
C PHE A 97 -0.35 -8.58 -10.01
N ASP A 98 -0.87 -8.21 -11.18
CA ASP A 98 -0.12 -8.30 -12.43
C ASP A 98 1.05 -7.30 -12.47
N GLU A 99 1.95 -7.45 -13.43
CA GLU A 99 3.10 -6.55 -13.57
C GLU A 99 2.71 -5.10 -13.84
N LYS A 100 1.61 -4.84 -14.55
CA LYS A 100 1.21 -3.49 -14.91
C LYS A 100 0.80 -2.71 -13.66
N LEU A 101 -0.01 -3.32 -12.80
CA LEU A 101 -0.42 -2.73 -11.54
C LEU A 101 0.77 -2.57 -10.59
N TRP A 102 1.64 -3.58 -10.49
CA TRP A 102 2.86 -3.45 -9.68
C TRP A 102 3.81 -2.35 -10.19
N LYS A 103 4.00 -2.21 -11.51
CA LYS A 103 4.77 -1.09 -12.09
C LYS A 103 4.23 0.26 -11.65
N ARG A 104 2.90 0.40 -11.61
CA ARG A 104 2.23 1.63 -11.19
C ARG A 104 2.40 1.90 -9.70
N VAL A 105 2.17 0.89 -8.84
CA VAL A 105 2.40 0.99 -7.38
C VAL A 105 3.84 1.36 -7.09
N MET A 106 4.79 0.68 -7.73
CA MET A 106 6.22 0.93 -7.54
C MET A 106 6.58 2.36 -7.92
N ARG A 107 6.20 2.83 -9.11
CA ARG A 107 6.44 4.23 -9.53
C ARG A 107 5.90 5.25 -8.53
N PHE A 108 4.69 5.02 -8.01
CA PHE A 108 4.11 5.88 -6.99
C PHE A 108 4.93 5.88 -5.69
N PHE A 109 5.31 4.71 -5.18
CA PHE A 109 6.15 4.61 -3.99
C PHE A 109 7.51 5.27 -4.22
N PHE A 110 8.11 5.14 -5.39
CA PHE A 110 9.37 5.84 -5.71
C PHE A 110 9.23 7.35 -5.69
N SER A 111 8.12 7.90 -6.17
CA SER A 111 7.92 9.37 -6.12
C SER A 111 7.73 9.91 -4.71
N GLU A 112 7.18 9.10 -3.79
CA GLU A 112 6.83 9.55 -2.45
C GLU A 112 7.89 9.17 -1.39
N GLU A 113 8.42 7.94 -1.44
CA GLU A 113 9.35 7.34 -0.47
C GLU A 113 10.32 6.34 -1.14
N PRO A 114 11.38 6.81 -1.85
CA PRO A 114 12.30 5.94 -2.60
C PRO A 114 12.92 4.80 -1.80
N ASP A 115 13.34 5.07 -0.55
CA ASP A 115 13.97 4.05 0.30
C ASP A 115 12.97 2.91 0.62
N LEU A 116 11.72 3.27 0.95
CA LEU A 116 10.66 2.28 1.22
C LEU A 116 10.23 1.51 -0.03
N ALA A 117 10.32 2.14 -1.20
CA ALA A 117 10.03 1.49 -2.48
C ALA A 117 11.06 0.40 -2.80
N ILE A 118 12.35 0.62 -2.49
CA ILE A 118 13.40 -0.40 -2.60
C ILE A 118 13.11 -1.55 -1.63
N ASP A 119 12.83 -1.25 -0.36
CA ASP A 119 12.53 -2.26 0.65
C ASP A 119 11.30 -3.11 0.27
N LEU A 120 10.25 -2.47 -0.24
CA LEU A 120 9.04 -3.12 -0.74
C LEU A 120 9.37 -4.03 -1.93
N ALA A 121 10.11 -3.55 -2.92
CA ALA A 121 10.49 -4.33 -4.09
C ALA A 121 11.33 -5.56 -3.69
N THR A 122 12.36 -5.40 -2.86
CA THR A 122 13.18 -6.51 -2.38
C THR A 122 12.36 -7.53 -1.58
N ALA A 123 11.45 -7.08 -0.71
CA ALA A 123 10.58 -7.99 0.04
C ALA A 123 9.59 -8.73 -0.87
N CYS A 124 8.98 -8.05 -1.84
CA CYS A 124 8.11 -8.68 -2.84
C CYS A 124 8.85 -9.70 -3.70
N TYR A 125 10.11 -9.44 -4.06
CA TYR A 125 10.96 -10.41 -4.74
C TYR A 125 11.19 -11.66 -3.88
N ARG A 126 11.54 -11.51 -2.61
CA ARG A 126 11.80 -12.65 -1.70
C ARG A 126 10.60 -13.59 -1.59
N ILE A 127 9.38 -13.04 -1.64
CA ILE A 127 8.13 -13.82 -1.55
C ILE A 127 7.75 -14.42 -2.91
N SER A 128 7.70 -13.61 -3.96
CA SER A 128 7.15 -14.03 -5.26
C SER A 128 8.17 -14.62 -6.22
N ARG A 129 9.47 -14.41 -5.97
CA ARG A 129 10.61 -14.73 -6.85
C ARG A 129 10.52 -14.13 -8.26
N ARG A 130 9.66 -13.13 -8.47
CA ARG A 130 9.49 -12.47 -9.76
C ARG A 130 10.63 -11.49 -10.03
N VAL A 131 11.40 -11.74 -11.09
CA VAL A 131 12.55 -10.93 -11.51
C VAL A 131 12.19 -9.44 -11.69
N PHE A 132 10.96 -9.15 -12.11
CA PHE A 132 10.41 -7.79 -12.18
C PHE A 132 10.72 -6.93 -10.94
N PHE A 133 10.60 -7.48 -9.73
CA PHE A 133 10.86 -6.72 -8.50
C PHE A 133 12.34 -6.38 -8.31
N VAL A 134 13.24 -7.24 -8.79
CA VAL A 134 14.69 -6.97 -8.81
C VAL A 134 15.00 -5.87 -9.81
N GLU A 135 14.45 -5.94 -11.02
CA GLU A 135 14.62 -4.89 -12.05
C GLU A 135 14.15 -3.52 -11.56
N VAL A 136 13.02 -3.49 -10.86
CA VAL A 136 12.53 -2.26 -10.24
C VAL A 136 13.48 -1.77 -9.15
N ALA A 137 13.95 -2.63 -8.24
CA ALA A 137 14.90 -2.23 -7.21
C ALA A 137 16.20 -1.68 -7.84
N LEU A 138 16.70 -2.34 -8.90
CA LEU A 138 17.89 -1.97 -9.67
C LEU A 138 17.81 -0.60 -10.29
N GLN A 139 16.77 -0.36 -11.11
CA GLN A 139 16.58 0.91 -11.81
C GLN A 139 16.56 2.08 -10.83
N ASN A 140 16.02 1.87 -9.63
CA ASN A 140 15.92 2.92 -8.62
C ASN A 140 17.18 3.10 -7.79
N ILE A 141 17.94 2.04 -7.58
CA ILE A 141 19.31 2.15 -7.07
C ILE A 141 20.14 3.02 -8.02
N GLU A 142 20.09 2.76 -9.33
CA GLU A 142 20.82 3.53 -10.33
C GLU A 142 20.39 5.02 -10.34
N MET A 143 19.09 5.32 -10.31
CA MET A 143 18.58 6.70 -10.24
C MET A 143 18.94 7.41 -8.94
N THR A 144 18.88 6.71 -7.80
CA THR A 144 19.25 7.28 -6.50
C THR A 144 20.76 7.51 -6.46
N VAL A 145 21.55 6.60 -7.03
CA VAL A 145 23.01 6.73 -7.12
C VAL A 145 23.42 7.93 -7.95
N ALA A 146 22.73 8.19 -9.08
CA ALA A 146 22.98 9.35 -9.93
C ALA A 146 22.73 10.69 -9.22
N SER A 147 21.98 10.71 -8.11
CA SER A 147 21.57 11.92 -7.39
C SER A 147 22.03 12.00 -5.92
N ALA A 148 22.81 11.02 -5.43
CA ALA A 148 23.10 10.85 -3.99
C ALA A 148 24.51 11.29 -3.53
N SER A 149 24.61 11.65 -2.24
CA SER A 149 25.87 11.87 -1.53
C SER A 149 26.63 10.55 -1.25
N ARG A 150 27.95 10.61 -1.05
CA ARG A 150 28.83 9.44 -0.83
C ARG A 150 28.36 8.47 0.27
N GLU A 151 27.82 8.97 1.38
CA GLU A 151 27.34 8.12 2.48
C GLU A 151 26.07 7.35 2.13
N ARG A 152 25.17 7.98 1.37
CA ARG A 152 23.93 7.33 0.91
C ARG A 152 24.24 6.28 -0.17
N LEU A 153 25.22 6.55 -1.03
CA LEU A 153 25.76 5.58 -1.99
C LEU A 153 26.33 4.32 -1.33
N SER A 154 27.04 4.47 -0.21
CA SER A 154 27.62 3.31 0.50
C SER A 154 26.54 2.38 1.06
N LYS A 155 25.47 2.93 1.67
CA LYS A 155 24.33 2.14 2.17
C LYS A 155 23.59 1.41 1.05
N ILE A 156 23.36 2.09 -0.07
CA ILE A 156 22.68 1.49 -1.24
C ILE A 156 23.51 0.34 -1.82
N LYS A 157 24.83 0.54 -1.96
CA LYS A 157 25.74 -0.52 -2.40
C LYS A 157 25.72 -1.72 -1.46
N GLU A 158 25.69 -1.49 -0.16
CA GLU A 158 25.62 -2.55 0.85
C GLU A 158 24.30 -3.34 0.77
N MET A 159 23.16 -2.66 0.63
CA MET A 159 21.85 -3.30 0.41
C MET A 159 21.80 -4.11 -0.89
N TYR A 160 22.36 -3.58 -1.96
CA TYR A 160 22.40 -4.23 -3.25
C TYR A 160 23.26 -5.51 -3.23
N MET A 161 24.47 -5.42 -2.65
CA MET A 161 25.36 -6.57 -2.46
C MET A 161 24.70 -7.64 -1.59
N LYS A 162 23.98 -7.25 -0.53
CA LYS A 162 23.26 -8.18 0.34
C LYS A 162 22.09 -8.85 -0.38
N THR A 163 21.38 -8.12 -1.24
CA THR A 163 20.26 -8.66 -2.02
C THR A 163 20.73 -9.66 -3.07
N ILE A 164 21.88 -9.42 -3.73
CA ILE A 164 22.49 -10.37 -4.66
C ILE A 164 23.07 -11.60 -3.94
N ALA A 165 23.74 -11.41 -2.80
CA ALA A 165 24.40 -12.50 -2.09
C ALA A 165 23.43 -13.49 -1.40
N GLU A 166 22.16 -13.10 -1.23
CA GLU A 166 21.09 -13.95 -0.68
C GLU A 166 20.25 -14.67 -1.77
N VAL A 167 20.61 -14.51 -3.05
CA VAL A 167 20.08 -15.26 -4.21
C VAL A 167 21.02 -16.43 -4.53
#